data_AF-A0AAX4HLS0-F1
#
_entry.id   AF-A0AAX4HLS0-F1
#
_cell.length_a   1.000
_cell.length_b   1.000
_cell.length_c   1.000
_cell.angle_alpha   90.00
_cell.angle_beta   90.00
_cell.angle_gamma   90.00
#
_symmetry.space_group_name_H-M   'P 1'
#
loop_
_entity.id
_entity.type
_entity.pdbx_description
1 polymer ?
#
loop_
_entity_poly.entity_id
_entity_poly.type
_entity_poly.pdbx_seq_one_letter_code
_entity_poly.pdbx_strand_id
1 'polypeptide(L)'
;MKKLLCFMLISSSMVFAESEISAYRDPNQDYTIYEKRVLRTLAKEKNLKTSPLGSARAYRIQSLLSATEWRDLNVMQSRFESARDLRFLKTSRDPDFLRRISWLYPTDGCYVRAALFSRNFYRLFIPVPDKVFAFGNLRVKTPNHIRGVVTWWFHVASIVEVQGQKYVMDPAIEPANPLTLEEWLERMGDPQKIKISICNSGATSPTSDCSRETDGMELSAEYQQKYFLDLEWNLLKKLGRDPEMELGDHPPWQMTQ
;
A
#
# COMPACT_ATOMS: atom_id res chain seq x y z
N MET A 1 55.43 7.07 27.21
CA MET A 1 54.20 7.84 26.92
C MET A 1 53.78 7.60 25.46
N LYS A 2 52.89 6.65 25.20
CA LYS A 2 52.31 6.42 23.86
C LYS A 2 50.86 6.90 23.90
N LYS A 3 50.54 7.95 23.13
CA LYS A 3 49.19 8.51 23.04
C LYS A 3 48.30 7.57 22.22
N LEU A 4 47.24 7.10 22.85
CA LEU A 4 46.18 6.30 22.25
C LEU A 4 45.26 7.25 21.46
N LEU A 5 45.24 7.13 20.13
CA LEU A 5 44.32 7.88 19.28
C LEU A 5 43.03 7.05 19.14
N CYS A 6 41.99 7.45 19.87
CA CYS A 6 40.67 6.81 19.81
C CYS A 6 39.91 7.41 18.61
N PHE A 7 39.81 6.66 17.51
CA PHE A 7 38.94 7.01 16.38
C PHE A 7 37.49 6.74 16.81
N MET A 8 36.73 7.80 17.10
CA MET A 8 35.27 7.70 17.18
C MET A 8 34.71 7.53 15.77
N LEU A 9 34.32 6.30 15.45
CA LEU A 9 33.42 6.01 14.34
C LEU A 9 32.05 6.55 14.69
N ILE A 10 31.70 7.73 14.15
CA ILE A 10 30.33 8.23 14.16
C ILE A 10 29.56 7.35 13.17
N SER A 11 28.84 6.37 13.68
CA SER A 11 27.87 5.59 12.91
C SER A 11 26.72 6.51 12.50
N SER A 12 26.76 7.01 11.26
CA SER A 12 25.64 7.69 10.60
C SER A 12 24.58 6.67 10.17
N SER A 13 23.95 6.04 11.14
CA SER A 13 22.72 5.28 10.96
C SER A 13 21.56 6.09 11.54
N MET A 14 20.47 6.23 10.77
CA MET A 14 19.16 6.81 11.12
C MET A 14 18.87 8.23 10.63
N VAL A 15 18.59 8.39 9.33
CA VAL A 15 17.69 9.45 8.83
C VAL A 15 16.82 8.88 7.70
N PHE A 16 15.97 7.89 8.00
CA PHE A 16 14.84 7.51 7.13
C PHE A 16 13.57 7.16 7.93
N ALA A 17 13.58 7.38 9.24
CA ALA A 17 12.36 7.36 10.03
C ALA A 17 11.76 8.77 10.05
N GLU A 18 10.42 8.86 10.01
CA GLU A 18 9.60 10.03 10.34
C GLU A 18 8.96 10.83 9.19
N SER A 19 8.68 10.22 8.04
CA SER A 19 7.49 10.67 7.30
C SER A 19 6.25 10.08 7.96
N GLU A 20 5.30 10.91 8.37
CA GLU A 20 3.98 10.48 8.91
C GLU A 20 3.18 9.61 7.93
N ILE A 21 3.64 9.53 6.68
CA ILE A 21 3.00 8.80 5.58
C ILE A 21 3.54 7.37 5.44
N SER A 22 4.74 7.06 5.98
CA SER A 22 5.33 5.72 5.85
C SER A 22 4.49 4.68 6.58
N ALA A 23 4.15 3.58 5.89
CA ALA A 23 3.41 2.45 6.47
C ALA A 23 4.31 1.50 7.26
N TYR A 24 5.63 1.55 7.02
CA TYR A 24 6.60 0.67 7.65
C TYR A 24 6.49 0.73 9.19
N ARG A 25 6.53 -0.44 9.82
CA ARG A 25 6.60 -0.59 11.27
C ARG A 25 7.79 -1.46 11.64
N ASP A 26 8.58 -1.02 12.62
CA ASP A 26 9.58 -1.88 13.25
C ASP A 26 8.88 -3.08 13.89
N PRO A 27 9.26 -4.33 13.58
CA PRO A 27 8.57 -5.51 14.11
C PRO A 27 8.58 -5.59 15.65
N ASN A 28 9.53 -4.94 16.33
CA ASN A 28 9.63 -4.90 17.79
C ASN A 28 8.84 -3.74 18.42
N GLN A 29 8.21 -2.89 17.61
CA GLN A 29 7.39 -1.79 18.07
C GLN A 29 5.90 -2.08 17.85
N ASP A 30 5.09 -1.72 18.84
CA ASP A 30 3.64 -1.77 18.73
C ASP A 30 3.12 -0.63 17.86
N TYR A 31 2.12 -0.92 17.02
CA TYR A 31 1.53 0.04 16.08
C TYR A 31 0.98 1.30 16.79
N THR A 32 0.59 1.20 18.06
CA THR A 32 0.05 2.33 18.82
C THR A 32 1.05 3.47 18.99
N ILE A 33 2.37 3.21 18.88
CA ILE A 33 3.40 4.26 18.89
C ILE A 33 3.22 5.17 17.66
N TYR A 34 2.99 4.58 16.49
CA TYR A 34 2.78 5.27 15.23
C TYR A 34 1.42 5.96 15.21
N GLU A 35 0.36 5.23 15.63
CA GLU A 35 -1.00 5.75 15.76
C GLU A 35 -1.03 7.02 16.65
N LYS A 36 -0.42 6.97 17.85
CA LYS A 36 -0.40 8.13 18.77
C LYS A 36 0.30 9.35 18.18
N ARG A 37 1.37 9.16 17.39
CA ARG A 37 2.05 10.27 16.70
C ARG A 37 1.10 10.94 15.70
N VAL A 38 0.44 10.15 14.86
CA VAL A 38 -0.48 10.67 13.82
C VAL A 38 -1.75 11.28 14.44
N LEU A 39 -2.30 10.69 15.49
CA LEU A 39 -3.46 11.24 16.20
C LEU A 39 -3.16 12.62 16.82
N ARG A 40 -1.93 12.87 17.28
CA ARG A 40 -1.53 14.21 17.77
C ARG A 40 -1.56 15.25 16.65
N THR A 41 -1.12 14.88 15.45
CA THR A 41 -1.17 15.76 14.27
C THR A 41 -2.62 16.03 13.86
N LEU A 42 -3.44 14.99 13.76
CA LEU A 42 -4.88 15.12 13.46
C LEU A 42 -5.65 15.98 14.47
N ALA A 43 -5.32 15.88 15.76
CA ALA A 43 -5.95 16.70 16.79
C ALA A 43 -5.63 18.19 16.61
N LYS A 44 -4.40 18.53 16.19
CA LYS A 44 -4.01 19.92 15.89
C LYS A 44 -4.74 20.45 14.66
N GLU A 45 -4.92 19.60 13.65
CA GLU A 45 -5.57 19.95 12.38
C GLU A 45 -7.11 19.91 12.43
N LYS A 46 -7.69 19.45 13.56
CA LYS A 46 -9.14 19.26 13.73
C LYS A 46 -9.79 18.26 12.74
N ASN A 47 -8.98 17.41 12.11
CA ASN A 47 -9.42 16.38 11.14
C ASN A 47 -9.60 15.00 11.75
N LEU A 48 -9.64 14.90 13.09
CA LEU A 48 -9.65 13.62 13.80
C LEU A 48 -10.83 12.73 13.40
N LYS A 49 -12.02 13.26 13.17
CA LYS A 49 -13.21 12.42 12.89
C LYS A 49 -13.36 12.06 11.41
N THR A 50 -12.80 12.85 10.52
CA THR A 50 -12.98 12.75 9.08
C THR A 50 -11.84 12.02 8.39
N SER A 51 -10.76 11.67 9.11
CA SER A 51 -9.65 10.94 8.52
C SER A 51 -9.83 9.41 8.55
N PRO A 52 -9.15 8.66 7.67
CA PRO A 52 -9.15 7.20 7.75
C PRO A 52 -8.76 6.69 9.13
N LEU A 53 -7.74 7.26 9.78
CA LEU A 53 -7.30 6.78 11.09
C LEU A 53 -8.35 7.02 12.17
N GLY A 54 -8.93 8.21 12.25
CA GLY A 54 -9.86 8.50 13.35
C GLY A 54 -11.31 8.05 13.10
N SER A 55 -11.66 7.74 11.85
CA SER A 55 -12.88 7.00 11.52
C SER A 55 -12.72 5.48 11.69
N ALA A 56 -11.50 4.95 11.84
CA ALA A 56 -11.27 3.51 11.94
C ALA A 56 -11.98 2.88 13.15
N ARG A 57 -12.64 1.74 12.92
CA ARG A 57 -13.36 0.95 13.93
C ARG A 57 -13.00 -0.53 13.80
N ALA A 58 -13.44 -1.34 14.75
CA ALA A 58 -13.27 -2.80 14.64
C ALA A 58 -13.93 -3.32 13.35
N TYR A 59 -13.28 -4.29 12.69
CA TYR A 59 -13.71 -4.90 11.43
C TYR A 59 -15.22 -5.18 11.34
N ARG A 60 -15.80 -5.82 12.36
CA ARG A 60 -17.22 -6.21 12.39
C ARG A 60 -18.20 -5.04 12.25
N ILE A 61 -17.83 -3.84 12.70
CA ILE A 61 -18.69 -2.66 12.60
C ILE A 61 -18.56 -2.04 11.20
N GLN A 62 -17.34 -1.96 10.70
CA GLN A 62 -17.02 -1.25 9.47
C GLN A 62 -17.34 -2.06 8.20
N SER A 63 -17.39 -3.41 8.30
CA SER A 63 -17.81 -4.28 7.19
C SER A 63 -19.22 -3.95 6.68
N LEU A 64 -20.00 -3.18 7.45
CA LEU A 64 -21.33 -2.70 7.11
C LEU A 64 -21.34 -1.45 6.23
N LEU A 65 -20.24 -0.70 6.09
CA LEU A 65 -20.21 0.46 5.19
C LEU A 65 -20.22 0.00 3.73
N SER A 66 -20.83 0.76 2.83
CA SER A 66 -20.79 0.48 1.39
C SER A 66 -19.39 0.74 0.82
N ALA A 67 -19.08 0.08 -0.30
CA ALA A 67 -17.98 0.45 -1.20
C ALA A 67 -18.53 0.62 -2.62
N THR A 68 -17.76 1.23 -3.52
CA THR A 68 -18.11 1.32 -4.95
C THR A 68 -18.54 -0.04 -5.50
N GLU A 69 -19.76 -0.10 -6.06
CA GLU A 69 -20.30 -1.31 -6.64
C GLU A 69 -19.74 -1.59 -8.04
N TRP A 70 -19.29 -2.83 -8.26
CA TRP A 70 -18.98 -3.37 -9.58
C TRP A 70 -19.95 -4.50 -9.94
N ARG A 71 -20.16 -4.66 -11.25
CA ARG A 71 -21.26 -5.47 -11.81
C ARG A 71 -21.24 -6.93 -11.36
N ASP A 72 -20.12 -7.62 -11.55
CA ASP A 72 -19.99 -9.05 -11.31
C ASP A 72 -18.51 -9.44 -11.11
N LEU A 73 -18.30 -10.69 -10.69
CA LEU A 73 -16.98 -11.24 -10.37
C LEU A 73 -16.04 -11.29 -11.58
N ASN A 74 -16.55 -11.54 -12.79
CA ASN A 74 -15.72 -11.59 -14.00
C ASN A 74 -15.21 -10.20 -14.37
N VAL A 75 -16.08 -9.18 -14.27
CA VAL A 75 -15.71 -7.78 -14.46
C VAL A 75 -14.67 -7.35 -13.41
N MET A 76 -14.87 -7.74 -12.16
CA MET A 76 -13.92 -7.45 -11.08
C MET A 76 -12.55 -8.08 -11.33
N GLN A 77 -12.51 -9.37 -11.66
CA GLN A 77 -11.26 -10.08 -11.96
C GLN A 77 -10.52 -9.44 -13.13
N SER A 78 -11.21 -9.20 -14.25
CA SER A 78 -10.62 -8.57 -15.44
C SER A 78 -10.05 -7.18 -15.15
N ARG A 79 -10.76 -6.38 -14.34
CA ARG A 79 -10.30 -5.05 -13.91
C ARG A 79 -9.09 -5.13 -12.98
N PHE A 80 -9.09 -6.07 -12.04
CA PHE A 80 -7.96 -6.33 -11.15
C PHE A 80 -6.70 -6.66 -11.94
N GLU A 81 -6.78 -7.62 -12.87
CA GLU A 81 -5.67 -8.02 -13.74
C GLU A 81 -5.20 -6.85 -14.60
N SER A 82 -6.13 -6.13 -15.23
CA SER A 82 -5.80 -4.97 -16.07
C SER A 82 -5.04 -3.90 -15.29
N ALA A 83 -5.50 -3.55 -14.07
CA ALA A 83 -4.85 -2.54 -13.25
C ALA A 83 -3.53 -3.02 -12.64
N ARG A 84 -3.41 -4.31 -12.31
CA ARG A 84 -2.16 -4.94 -11.89
C ARG A 84 -1.12 -4.87 -13.00
N ASP A 85 -1.52 -5.21 -14.23
CA ASP A 85 -0.60 -5.46 -15.35
C ASP A 85 -0.28 -4.22 -16.20
N LEU A 86 -1.08 -3.15 -16.09
CA LEU A 86 -0.89 -1.91 -16.84
C LEU A 86 0.51 -1.32 -16.58
N ARG A 87 1.29 -1.17 -17.66
CA ARG A 87 2.58 -0.47 -17.66
C ARG A 87 2.38 0.95 -18.21
N PHE A 88 2.57 1.94 -17.36
CA PHE A 88 2.36 3.35 -17.72
C PHE A 88 3.34 4.31 -17.05
N LEU A 89 4.17 3.82 -16.12
CA LEU A 89 5.10 4.64 -15.36
C LEU A 89 6.45 4.66 -16.06
N LYS A 90 7.01 5.86 -16.24
CA LYS A 90 8.35 6.05 -16.79
C LYS A 90 9.35 6.32 -15.67
N THR A 91 10.54 5.75 -15.80
CA THR A 91 11.69 6.08 -14.95
C THR A 91 12.67 6.95 -15.71
N SER A 92 13.49 7.74 -15.00
CA SER A 92 14.57 8.50 -15.64
C SER A 92 15.73 7.62 -16.10
N ARG A 93 15.88 6.43 -15.50
CA ARG A 93 16.94 5.46 -15.85
C ARG A 93 16.70 4.84 -17.22
N ASP A 94 15.46 4.46 -17.47
CA ASP A 94 15.03 3.85 -18.72
C ASP A 94 13.60 4.32 -19.03
N PRO A 95 13.44 5.28 -19.95
CA PRO A 95 12.13 5.81 -20.32
C PRO A 95 11.35 4.90 -21.27
N ASP A 96 12.01 3.94 -21.92
CA ASP A 96 11.42 2.99 -22.87
C ASP A 96 10.93 1.72 -22.15
N PHE A 97 11.52 1.40 -20.99
CA PHE A 97 11.03 0.37 -20.10
C PHE A 97 9.88 0.87 -19.20
N LEU A 98 8.65 0.83 -19.74
CA LEU A 98 7.45 1.17 -18.98
C LEU A 98 7.26 0.23 -17.78
N ARG A 99 6.97 0.81 -16.62
CA ARG A 99 6.77 0.09 -15.35
C ARG A 99 5.31 0.01 -14.96
N ARG A 100 4.97 -1.07 -14.26
CA ARG A 100 3.73 -1.20 -13.48
C ARG A 100 3.87 -0.43 -12.17
N ILE A 101 2.77 -0.33 -11.43
CA ILE A 101 2.82 0.05 -10.00
C ILE A 101 3.74 -0.95 -9.27
N SER A 102 4.47 -0.48 -8.25
CA SER A 102 5.53 -1.24 -7.57
C SER A 102 4.99 -2.32 -6.61
N TRP A 103 4.26 -3.29 -7.16
CA TRP A 103 3.62 -4.38 -6.43
C TRP A 103 4.63 -5.30 -5.72
N LEU A 104 5.84 -5.45 -6.26
CA LEU A 104 6.91 -6.27 -5.71
C LEU A 104 7.76 -5.53 -4.67
N TYR A 105 7.37 -4.31 -4.26
CA TYR A 105 7.97 -3.60 -3.12
C TYR A 105 6.95 -3.37 -1.99
N PRO A 106 6.71 -4.38 -1.13
CA PRO A 106 5.69 -4.29 -0.09
C PRO A 106 6.15 -3.50 1.16
N THR A 107 7.44 -3.22 1.32
CA THR A 107 7.97 -2.59 2.56
C THR A 107 7.27 -1.29 2.93
N ASP A 108 6.90 -0.47 1.95
CA ASP A 108 6.21 0.81 2.14
C ASP A 108 5.47 1.20 0.83
N GLY A 109 4.85 2.38 0.79
CA GLY A 109 4.29 2.98 -0.43
C GLY A 109 2.88 2.50 -0.80
N CYS A 110 2.18 1.81 0.10
CA CYS A 110 0.82 1.33 -0.14
C CYS A 110 -0.15 2.45 -0.52
N TYR A 111 -0.02 3.62 0.10
CA TYR A 111 -0.78 4.83 -0.22
C TYR A 111 -0.60 5.29 -1.67
N VAL A 112 0.63 5.22 -2.19
CA VAL A 112 0.91 5.54 -3.59
C VAL A 112 0.29 4.50 -4.52
N ARG A 113 0.45 3.21 -4.19
CA ARG A 113 -0.12 2.13 -5.00
C ARG A 113 -1.63 2.22 -5.10
N ALA A 114 -2.33 2.40 -3.96
CA ALA A 114 -3.77 2.55 -3.92
C ALA A 114 -4.26 3.81 -4.65
N ALA A 115 -3.52 4.92 -4.55
CA ALA A 115 -3.83 6.15 -5.28
C ALA A 115 -3.71 5.95 -6.80
N LEU A 116 -2.62 5.36 -7.29
CA LEU A 116 -2.43 5.09 -8.71
C LEU A 116 -3.40 4.05 -9.26
N PHE A 117 -3.77 3.05 -8.46
CA PHE A 117 -4.81 2.09 -8.81
C PHE A 117 -6.13 2.81 -9.09
N SER A 118 -6.58 3.64 -8.15
CA SER A 118 -7.83 4.44 -8.27
C SER A 118 -7.79 5.39 -9.47
N ARG A 119 -6.67 6.11 -9.64
CA ARG A 119 -6.45 7.02 -10.76
C ARG A 119 -6.61 6.34 -12.13
N ASN A 120 -6.10 5.13 -12.27
CA ASN A 120 -6.17 4.41 -13.54
C ASN A 120 -7.62 4.11 -13.92
N PHE A 121 -8.49 3.78 -12.96
CA PHE A 121 -9.93 3.63 -13.22
C PHE A 121 -10.61 4.94 -13.59
N TYR A 122 -10.27 6.03 -12.88
CA TYR A 122 -10.82 7.35 -13.16
C TYR A 122 -10.54 7.77 -14.61
N ARG A 123 -9.28 7.62 -15.06
CA ARG A 123 -8.86 7.98 -16.43
C ARG A 123 -9.51 7.14 -17.52
N LEU A 124 -10.00 5.95 -17.18
CA LEU A 124 -10.69 5.03 -18.08
C LEU A 124 -12.22 5.18 -18.02
N PHE A 125 -12.74 6.16 -17.27
CA PHE A 125 -14.18 6.33 -17.02
C PHE A 125 -14.86 5.07 -16.46
N ILE A 126 -14.11 4.32 -15.65
CA ILE A 126 -14.60 3.15 -14.92
C ILE A 126 -14.94 3.59 -13.50
N PRO A 127 -16.05 3.09 -12.88
CA PRO A 127 -16.35 3.36 -11.47
C PRO A 127 -15.14 3.12 -10.58
N VAL A 128 -14.70 4.17 -9.92
CA VAL A 128 -13.44 4.19 -9.18
C VAL A 128 -13.61 3.44 -7.86
N PRO A 129 -12.73 2.49 -7.53
CA PRO A 129 -12.81 1.80 -6.26
C PRO A 129 -12.60 2.78 -5.09
N ASP A 130 -13.34 2.54 -4.02
CA ASP A 130 -13.05 3.14 -2.72
C ASP A 130 -11.74 2.59 -2.17
N LYS A 131 -11.37 3.03 -0.96
CA LYS A 131 -10.17 2.57 -0.26
C LYS A 131 -10.51 2.00 1.09
N VAL A 132 -9.89 0.88 1.41
CA VAL A 132 -9.89 0.32 2.76
C VAL A 132 -8.54 0.56 3.41
N PHE A 133 -8.56 1.11 4.62
CA PHE A 133 -7.40 1.25 5.47
C PHE A 133 -7.50 0.24 6.60
N ALA A 134 -6.41 -0.49 6.86
CA ALA A 134 -6.25 -1.36 8.02
C ALA A 134 -5.20 -0.76 8.96
N PHE A 135 -5.44 -0.84 10.27
CA PHE A 135 -4.56 -0.35 11.32
C PHE A 135 -4.37 -1.42 12.39
N GLY A 136 -3.11 -1.66 12.77
CA GLY A 136 -2.77 -2.66 13.76
C GLY A 136 -1.31 -3.11 13.68
N ASN A 137 -0.97 -4.18 14.39
CA ASN A 137 0.32 -4.85 14.28
C ASN A 137 0.37 -5.73 13.02
N LEU A 138 0.23 -5.12 11.85
CA LEU A 138 0.10 -5.82 10.57
C LEU A 138 1.42 -6.51 10.20
N ARG A 139 1.31 -7.71 9.63
CA ARG A 139 2.44 -8.55 9.25
C ARG A 139 2.06 -9.49 8.10
N VAL A 140 2.81 -9.46 7.00
CA VAL A 140 2.57 -10.30 5.82
C VAL A 140 3.82 -11.10 5.48
N LYS A 141 3.67 -12.41 5.27
CA LYS A 141 4.72 -13.25 4.67
C LYS A 141 4.78 -12.97 3.17
N THR A 142 5.99 -12.79 2.64
CA THR A 142 6.15 -12.42 1.22
C THR A 142 7.53 -12.85 0.70
N PRO A 143 7.63 -13.34 -0.56
CA PRO A 143 8.92 -13.53 -1.22
C PRO A 143 9.60 -12.20 -1.58
N ASN A 144 8.86 -11.08 -1.51
CA ASN A 144 9.33 -9.75 -1.88
C ASN A 144 9.95 -8.99 -0.70
N HIS A 145 10.67 -9.67 0.19
CA HIS A 145 11.42 -9.05 1.28
C HIS A 145 12.54 -9.97 1.75
N ILE A 146 13.72 -9.42 2.09
CA ILE A 146 14.90 -10.22 2.46
C ILE A 146 14.69 -11.13 3.68
N ARG A 147 13.77 -10.75 4.58
CA ARG A 147 13.38 -11.53 5.76
C ARG A 147 12.20 -12.48 5.52
N GLY A 148 11.67 -12.54 4.30
CA GLY A 148 10.44 -13.29 3.97
C GLY A 148 9.17 -12.71 4.59
N VAL A 149 9.25 -11.53 5.21
CA VAL A 149 8.15 -10.90 5.95
C VAL A 149 8.29 -9.38 5.99
N VAL A 150 7.16 -8.69 5.90
CA VAL A 150 7.02 -7.24 6.09
C VAL A 150 6.05 -6.93 7.22
N THR A 151 6.22 -5.75 7.82
CA THR A 151 5.41 -5.28 8.95
C THR A 151 5.00 -3.84 8.74
N TRP A 152 3.74 -3.54 9.06
CA TRP A 152 3.18 -2.21 8.93
C TRP A 152 2.38 -1.82 10.18
N TRP A 153 2.19 -0.52 10.39
CA TRP A 153 1.29 0.01 11.41
C TRP A 153 -0.08 0.37 10.83
N PHE A 154 -0.11 0.66 9.52
CA PHE A 154 -1.30 0.71 8.70
C PHE A 154 -1.02 0.15 7.31
N HIS A 155 -2.07 -0.25 6.60
CA HIS A 155 -2.01 -0.62 5.20
C HIS A 155 -3.24 -0.10 4.48
N VAL A 156 -3.13 0.24 3.20
CA VAL A 156 -4.24 0.72 2.39
C VAL A 156 -4.25 0.06 1.03
N ALA A 157 -5.44 -0.30 0.57
CA ALA A 157 -5.71 -0.89 -0.73
C ALA A 157 -7.05 -0.41 -1.28
N SER A 158 -7.30 -0.66 -2.56
CA SER A 158 -8.59 -0.38 -3.18
C SER A 158 -9.62 -1.44 -2.77
N ILE A 159 -10.88 -1.06 -2.63
CA ILE A 159 -11.99 -1.93 -2.26
C ILE A 159 -13.23 -1.65 -3.13
N VAL A 160 -13.95 -2.70 -3.50
CA VAL A 160 -15.22 -2.65 -4.24
C VAL A 160 -16.22 -3.59 -3.59
N GLU A 161 -17.49 -3.41 -3.92
CA GLU A 161 -18.57 -4.32 -3.59
C GLU A 161 -19.07 -5.02 -4.86
N VAL A 162 -19.22 -6.35 -4.80
CA VAL A 162 -19.78 -7.17 -5.87
C VAL A 162 -20.79 -8.12 -5.24
N GLN A 163 -22.05 -8.04 -5.66
CA GLN A 163 -23.13 -8.90 -5.14
C GLN A 163 -23.25 -8.86 -3.61
N GLY A 164 -23.05 -7.68 -3.00
CA GLY A 164 -23.11 -7.49 -1.54
C GLY A 164 -21.87 -7.96 -0.78
N GLN A 165 -20.87 -8.53 -1.47
CA GLN A 165 -19.60 -8.95 -0.87
C GLN A 165 -18.50 -7.97 -1.22
N LYS A 166 -17.67 -7.62 -0.22
CA LYS A 166 -16.54 -6.71 -0.39
C LYS A 166 -15.28 -7.44 -0.78
N TYR A 167 -14.60 -6.89 -1.78
CA TYR A 167 -13.34 -7.39 -2.31
C TYR A 167 -12.27 -6.31 -2.31
N VAL A 168 -11.07 -6.68 -1.87
CA VAL A 168 -9.89 -5.84 -1.81
C VAL A 168 -8.95 -6.21 -2.97
N MET A 169 -8.51 -5.20 -3.70
CA MET A 169 -7.58 -5.33 -4.82
C MET A 169 -6.20 -4.91 -4.35
N ASP A 170 -5.37 -5.89 -3.99
CA ASP A 170 -4.03 -5.65 -3.46
C ASP A 170 -2.99 -6.62 -4.03
N PRO A 171 -2.48 -6.36 -5.24
CA PRO A 171 -1.47 -7.22 -5.86
C PRO A 171 -0.15 -7.33 -5.09
N ALA A 172 0.10 -6.46 -4.10
CA ALA A 172 1.30 -6.57 -3.26
C ALA A 172 1.17 -7.67 -2.19
N ILE A 173 -0.05 -8.09 -1.84
CA ILE A 173 -0.34 -9.18 -0.91
C ILE A 173 -0.80 -10.44 -1.65
N GLU A 174 -1.73 -10.30 -2.61
CA GLU A 174 -2.25 -11.39 -3.44
C GLU A 174 -2.22 -10.95 -4.90
N PRO A 175 -1.20 -11.38 -5.67
CA PRO A 175 -1.07 -10.92 -7.04
C PRO A 175 -2.04 -11.60 -8.00
N ALA A 176 -2.59 -12.77 -7.67
CA ALA A 176 -3.41 -13.54 -8.62
C ALA A 176 -4.89 -13.15 -8.62
N ASN A 177 -5.46 -12.85 -7.44
CA ASN A 177 -6.90 -12.67 -7.29
C ASN A 177 -7.25 -11.52 -6.32
N PRO A 178 -8.37 -10.81 -6.51
CA PRO A 178 -8.99 -10.03 -5.45
C PRO A 178 -9.30 -10.93 -4.26
N LEU A 179 -9.08 -10.40 -3.05
CA LEU A 179 -9.41 -11.08 -1.80
C LEU A 179 -10.72 -10.55 -1.26
N THR A 180 -11.52 -11.35 -0.55
CA THR A 180 -12.55 -10.79 0.31
C THR A 180 -11.90 -9.89 1.38
N LEU A 181 -12.66 -8.96 1.94
CA LEU A 181 -12.16 -8.10 3.02
C LEU A 181 -11.63 -8.92 4.21
N GLU A 182 -12.30 -10.02 4.57
CA GLU A 182 -11.84 -10.90 5.65
C GLU A 182 -10.52 -11.58 5.31
N GLU A 183 -10.42 -12.22 4.14
CA GLU A 183 -9.18 -12.87 3.70
C GLU A 183 -8.01 -11.88 3.66
N TRP A 184 -8.22 -10.65 3.16
CA TRP A 184 -7.18 -9.62 3.14
C TRP A 184 -6.68 -9.27 4.54
N LEU A 185 -7.57 -9.18 5.54
CA LEU A 185 -7.19 -8.94 6.94
C LEU A 185 -6.46 -10.14 7.54
N GLU A 186 -6.90 -11.36 7.23
CA GLU A 186 -6.25 -12.61 7.69
C GLU A 186 -4.82 -12.76 7.14
N ARG A 187 -4.56 -12.30 5.91
CA ARG A 187 -3.19 -12.24 5.36
C ARG A 187 -2.26 -11.34 6.19
N MET A 188 -2.80 -10.36 6.90
CA MET A 188 -2.04 -9.37 7.68
C MET A 188 -2.03 -9.63 9.19
N GLY A 189 -2.92 -10.47 9.72
CA GLY A 189 -3.02 -10.74 11.15
C GLY A 189 -4.40 -11.25 11.58
N ASP A 190 -4.73 -11.06 12.85
CA ASP A 190 -6.03 -11.42 13.42
C ASP A 190 -7.06 -10.32 13.12
N PRO A 191 -8.10 -10.56 12.31
CA PRO A 191 -9.09 -9.54 11.95
C PRO A 191 -9.78 -8.89 13.16
N GLN A 192 -9.89 -9.59 14.31
CA GLN A 192 -10.50 -9.03 15.53
C GLN A 192 -9.62 -7.97 16.20
N LYS A 193 -8.32 -7.94 15.90
CA LYS A 193 -7.34 -6.98 16.43
C LYS A 193 -7.02 -5.85 15.45
N ILE A 194 -7.59 -5.89 14.24
CA ILE A 194 -7.36 -4.90 13.20
C ILE A 194 -8.54 -3.92 13.19
N LYS A 195 -8.23 -2.63 13.24
CA LYS A 195 -9.21 -1.57 12.97
C LYS A 195 -9.19 -1.28 11.48
N ILE A 196 -10.35 -1.01 10.89
CA ILE A 196 -10.44 -0.58 9.51
C ILE A 196 -11.31 0.67 9.35
N SER A 197 -11.07 1.40 8.27
CA SER A 197 -11.99 2.39 7.70
C SER A 197 -12.13 2.15 6.20
N ILE A 198 -13.32 2.45 5.67
CA ILE A 198 -13.58 2.48 4.24
C ILE A 198 -13.83 3.95 3.91
N CYS A 199 -13.08 4.48 2.95
CA CYS A 199 -13.04 5.87 2.57
C CYS A 199 -13.14 6.00 1.06
N ASN A 200 -13.54 7.18 0.60
CA ASN A 200 -13.67 7.47 -0.81
C ASN A 200 -12.31 7.42 -1.52
N SER A 201 -12.39 7.28 -2.83
CA SER A 201 -11.27 7.02 -3.74
C SER A 201 -10.09 8.00 -3.62
N GLY A 202 -10.30 9.22 -3.13
CA GLY A 202 -9.28 10.27 -2.99
C GLY A 202 -8.53 10.27 -1.65
N ALA A 203 -8.94 9.49 -0.66
CA ALA A 203 -8.21 9.39 0.61
C ALA A 203 -6.86 8.69 0.40
N THR A 204 -5.72 9.33 0.66
CA THR A 204 -4.40 8.73 0.34
C THR A 204 -3.63 8.25 1.56
N SER A 205 -3.80 8.91 2.70
CA SER A 205 -3.01 8.69 3.91
C SER A 205 -3.92 8.53 5.13
N PRO A 206 -3.40 8.02 6.26
CA PRO A 206 -4.12 7.97 7.53
C PRO A 206 -4.69 9.32 8.00
N THR A 207 -4.13 10.43 7.50
CA THR A 207 -4.52 11.81 7.83
C THR A 207 -5.38 12.50 6.78
N SER A 208 -5.53 11.91 5.59
CA SER A 208 -6.33 12.49 4.51
C SER A 208 -7.80 12.64 4.91
N ASP A 209 -8.57 13.46 4.19
CA ASP A 209 -10.03 13.45 4.31
C ASP A 209 -10.59 12.15 3.71
N CYS A 210 -11.32 11.38 4.51
CA CYS A 210 -11.93 10.10 4.14
C CYS A 210 -13.07 10.27 3.13
N SER A 211 -13.66 11.47 3.03
CA SER A 211 -14.74 11.79 2.07
C SER A 211 -14.23 12.34 0.74
N ARG A 212 -12.92 12.53 0.61
CA ARG A 212 -12.33 13.07 -0.62
C ARG A 212 -12.42 12.05 -1.76
N GLU A 213 -12.90 12.51 -2.91
CA GLU A 213 -12.83 11.79 -4.18
C GLU A 213 -11.52 12.01 -4.92
N THR A 214 -11.13 11.03 -5.75
CA THR A 214 -10.04 11.18 -6.71
C THR A 214 -10.37 12.27 -7.72
N ASP A 215 -9.36 13.03 -8.13
CA ASP A 215 -9.44 13.99 -9.23
C ASP A 215 -8.77 13.46 -10.51
N GLY A 216 -8.22 12.25 -10.47
CA GLY A 216 -7.50 11.61 -11.57
C GLY A 216 -6.11 12.20 -11.86
N MET A 217 -5.69 13.22 -11.12
CA MET A 217 -4.37 13.82 -11.27
C MET A 217 -3.35 13.02 -10.45
N GLU A 218 -3.59 12.86 -9.14
CA GLU A 218 -2.71 12.22 -8.14
C GLU A 218 -1.21 12.43 -8.45
N LEU A 219 -0.82 13.66 -8.80
CA LEU A 219 0.54 13.97 -9.28
C LEU A 219 1.60 13.63 -8.23
N SER A 220 1.25 13.82 -6.96
CA SER A 220 2.10 13.43 -5.83
C SER A 220 2.35 11.92 -5.80
N ALA A 221 1.33 11.10 -6.09
CA ALA A 221 1.46 9.66 -6.14
C ALA A 221 2.38 9.24 -7.29
N GLU A 222 2.20 9.78 -8.50
CA GLU A 222 3.09 9.46 -9.62
C GLU A 222 4.54 9.88 -9.35
N TYR A 223 4.75 11.05 -8.76
CA TYR A 223 6.07 11.52 -8.39
C TYR A 223 6.73 10.60 -7.36
N GLN A 224 6.02 10.26 -6.28
CA GLN A 224 6.53 9.37 -5.22
C GLN A 224 6.71 7.93 -5.71
N GLN A 225 5.90 7.49 -6.67
CA GLN A 225 6.01 6.16 -7.24
C GLN A 225 7.38 5.94 -7.88
N LYS A 226 7.99 6.96 -8.49
CA LYS A 226 9.34 6.86 -9.07
C LYS A 226 10.38 6.40 -8.04
N TYR A 227 10.29 6.89 -6.81
CA TYR A 227 11.15 6.44 -5.71
C TYR A 227 10.93 4.95 -5.40
N PHE A 228 9.68 4.50 -5.30
CA PHE A 228 9.38 3.10 -5.01
C PHE A 228 9.75 2.15 -6.17
N LEU A 229 9.69 2.60 -7.43
CA LEU A 229 10.13 1.81 -8.58
C LEU A 229 11.63 1.49 -8.55
N ASP A 230 12.45 2.43 -8.05
CA ASP A 230 13.89 2.23 -7.87
C ASP A 230 14.18 1.29 -6.69
N LEU A 231 13.42 1.41 -5.60
CA LEU A 231 13.54 0.50 -4.47
C LEU A 231 13.13 -0.93 -4.84
N GLU A 232 12.06 -1.10 -5.60
CA GLU A 232 11.61 -2.38 -6.14
C GLU A 232 12.69 -3.05 -7.00
N TRP A 233 13.28 -2.29 -7.94
CA TRP A 233 14.34 -2.78 -8.80
C TRP A 233 15.55 -3.29 -7.99
N ASN A 234 15.99 -2.47 -7.04
CA ASN A 234 17.12 -2.82 -6.18
C ASN A 234 16.80 -3.99 -5.24
N LEU A 235 15.56 -4.10 -4.77
CA LEU A 235 15.10 -5.23 -3.97
C LEU A 235 15.19 -6.54 -4.75
N LEU A 236 14.71 -6.58 -6.00
CA LEU A 236 14.81 -7.79 -6.83
C LEU A 236 16.27 -8.24 -7.01
N LYS A 237 17.17 -7.31 -7.32
CA LYS A 237 18.62 -7.61 -7.39
C LYS A 237 19.16 -8.17 -6.09
N LYS A 238 18.78 -7.60 -4.93
CA LYS A 238 19.19 -8.09 -3.61
C LYS A 238 18.64 -9.48 -3.28
N LEU A 239 17.48 -9.83 -3.84
CA LEU A 239 16.87 -11.16 -3.72
C LEU A 239 17.44 -12.16 -4.73
N GLY A 240 18.42 -11.77 -5.56
CA GLY A 240 18.98 -12.63 -6.61
C GLY A 240 18.02 -12.86 -7.78
N ARG A 241 17.03 -11.99 -7.96
CA ARG A 241 16.02 -12.04 -9.03
C ARG A 241 16.38 -11.06 -10.14
N ASP A 242 15.95 -11.37 -11.36
CA ASP A 242 16.18 -10.52 -12.53
C ASP A 242 15.08 -9.44 -12.64
N PRO A 243 15.39 -8.16 -12.38
CA PRO A 243 14.41 -7.09 -12.48
C PRO A 243 13.93 -6.81 -13.91
N GLU A 244 14.74 -7.03 -14.95
CA GLU A 244 14.33 -6.78 -16.33
C GLU A 244 13.23 -7.77 -16.74
N MET A 245 13.40 -9.04 -16.36
CA MET A 245 12.41 -10.09 -16.60
C MET A 245 11.13 -9.88 -15.79
N GLU A 246 11.24 -9.75 -14.47
CA GLU A 246 10.07 -9.77 -13.58
C GLU A 246 9.27 -8.48 -13.57
N LEU A 247 9.93 -7.34 -13.78
CA LEU A 247 9.24 -6.05 -13.91
C LEU A 247 8.82 -5.79 -15.35
N GLY A 248 9.40 -6.52 -16.30
CA GLY A 248 9.04 -6.60 -17.70
C GLY A 248 8.02 -7.69 -17.94
N ASP A 249 8.29 -8.52 -18.94
CA ASP A 249 7.33 -9.42 -19.59
C ASP A 249 7.06 -10.73 -18.85
N HIS A 250 7.80 -11.00 -17.77
CA HIS A 250 7.67 -12.25 -17.00
C HIS A 250 7.40 -11.99 -15.51
N PRO A 251 6.33 -11.26 -15.15
CA PRO A 251 6.01 -11.03 -13.75
C PRO A 251 5.67 -12.34 -13.03
N PRO A 252 5.88 -12.41 -11.71
CA PRO A 252 5.81 -13.67 -10.96
C PRO A 252 4.42 -14.31 -10.94
N TRP A 253 3.35 -13.55 -11.23
CA TRP A 253 1.97 -14.04 -11.30
C TRP A 253 1.59 -14.66 -12.66
N GLN A 254 2.46 -14.62 -13.67
CA GLN A 254 2.25 -15.34 -14.92
C GLN A 254 2.80 -16.77 -14.89
N MET A 255 3.69 -17.11 -13.95
CA MET A 255 4.27 -18.45 -13.84
C MET A 255 3.36 -19.47 -13.13
N THR A 256 2.17 -19.05 -12.70
CA THR A 256 1.20 -19.85 -11.95
C THR A 256 -0.02 -20.30 -12.77
N GLN A 257 0.03 -20.21 -14.10
CA GLN A 257 -1.00 -20.76 -15.00
C GLN A 257 -0.59 -22.11 -15.56
#